data_AF-A0A550GDE1-F1
#
_entry.id   AF-A0A550GDE1-F1
#
_cell.length_a   1.000
_cell.length_b   1.000
_cell.length_c   1.000
_cell.angle_alpha   90.00
_cell.angle_beta   90.00
_cell.angle_gamma   90.00
#
_symmetry.space_group_name_H-M   'P 1'
#
loop_
_entity.id
_entity.type
_entity.pdbx_description
1 polymer ?
#
loop_
_entity_poly.entity_id
_entity_poly.type
_entity_poly.pdbx_seq_one_letter_code
_entity_poly.pdbx_strand_id
1 'polypeptide(L)'
;MHGDASDYLASPYRGSTDGMRGGTIIVDGNVGSDSGCYLRGGTIIINGAAGPFLGFHISKGVIYVAKDAGSRLGAGMTGGKIVVSGVVDELMPTFTIDAVKGKVKITDNFKAEGPFYAFLGDLAEHGNGKLFVSKLNNPQLSKYEKFL
;
A
#
# COMPACT_ATOMS: atom_id res chain seq x y z
N MET A 1 -6.98 -14.77 -8.48
CA MET A 1 -6.93 -16.05 -7.75
C MET A 1 -8.08 -16.06 -6.76
N HIS A 2 -8.81 -17.18 -6.67
CA HIS A 2 -10.03 -17.28 -5.87
C HIS A 2 -9.80 -17.65 -4.39
N GLY A 3 -8.60 -17.40 -3.88
CA GLY A 3 -8.21 -17.74 -2.51
C GLY A 3 -7.03 -16.88 -2.07
N ASP A 4 -6.30 -17.38 -1.07
CA ASP A 4 -5.17 -16.69 -0.47
C ASP A 4 -3.88 -16.88 -1.29
N ALA A 5 -2.98 -15.91 -1.18
CA ALA A 5 -1.57 -16.07 -1.51
C ALA A 5 -0.73 -16.03 -0.24
N SER A 6 0.39 -16.75 -0.24
CA SER A 6 1.35 -16.70 0.85
C SER A 6 2.23 -15.44 0.77
N ASP A 7 3.37 -15.48 1.43
CA ASP A 7 4.39 -14.44 1.41
C ASP A 7 4.96 -14.18 0.00
N TYR A 8 5.56 -13.01 -0.19
CA TYR A 8 6.33 -12.63 -1.39
C TYR A 8 5.54 -12.62 -2.71
N LEU A 9 4.21 -12.48 -2.66
CA LEU A 9 3.42 -12.32 -3.88
C LEU A 9 3.95 -11.14 -4.71
N ALA A 10 4.32 -11.40 -5.97
CA ALA A 10 4.85 -10.40 -6.90
C ALA A 10 6.17 -9.73 -6.49
N SER A 11 6.92 -10.37 -5.57
CA SER A 11 8.23 -9.90 -5.13
C SER A 11 9.35 -10.45 -6.01
N PRO A 12 10.51 -9.76 -6.08
CA PRO A 12 11.64 -10.21 -6.89
C PRO A 12 12.27 -11.50 -6.35
N TYR A 13 13.07 -12.12 -7.19
CA TYR A 13 14.01 -13.15 -6.74
C TYR A 13 15.01 -12.55 -5.72
N ARG A 14 15.46 -13.37 -4.78
CA ARG A 14 16.39 -12.94 -3.72
C ARG A 14 17.66 -12.31 -4.32
N GLY A 15 18.07 -11.18 -3.75
CA GLY A 15 19.22 -10.41 -4.22
C GLY A 15 18.94 -9.49 -5.42
N SER A 16 17.76 -9.60 -6.04
CA SER A 16 17.31 -8.68 -7.08
C SER A 16 16.47 -7.54 -6.49
N THR A 17 16.66 -6.34 -7.01
CA THR A 17 15.81 -5.16 -6.74
C THR A 17 14.84 -4.90 -7.89
N ASP A 18 14.75 -5.83 -8.84
CA ASP A 18 13.93 -5.74 -10.05
C ASP A 18 12.69 -6.64 -9.89
N GLY A 19 11.67 -6.11 -9.22
CA GLY A 19 10.39 -6.79 -9.00
C GLY A 19 9.45 -6.68 -10.21
N MET A 20 8.16 -6.96 -9.98
CA MET A 20 7.13 -6.89 -11.02
C MET A 20 7.09 -5.49 -11.69
N ARG A 21 7.07 -5.46 -13.03
CA ARG A 21 7.13 -4.23 -13.84
C ARG A 21 5.80 -3.82 -14.47
N GLY A 22 4.85 -4.74 -14.58
CA GLY A 22 3.60 -4.53 -15.30
C GLY A 22 2.65 -5.71 -15.13
N GLY A 23 1.43 -5.58 -15.68
CA GLY A 23 0.35 -6.53 -15.50
C GLY A 23 -0.52 -6.23 -14.27
N THR A 24 -1.53 -7.06 -14.05
CA THR A 24 -2.46 -6.94 -12.93
C THR A 24 -2.59 -8.28 -12.23
N ILE A 25 -2.39 -8.30 -10.92
CA ILE A 25 -2.63 -9.45 -10.06
C ILE A 25 -3.84 -9.13 -9.18
N ILE A 26 -4.79 -10.06 -9.12
CA ILE A 26 -6.00 -9.95 -8.30
C ILE A 26 -6.04 -11.16 -7.37
N VAL A 27 -6.11 -10.91 -6.06
CA VAL A 27 -6.23 -11.90 -4.99
C VAL A 27 -7.57 -11.71 -4.30
N ASP A 28 -8.43 -12.73 -4.33
CA ASP A 28 -9.73 -12.66 -3.67
C ASP A 28 -9.61 -12.83 -2.15
N GLY A 29 -8.59 -13.55 -1.70
CA GLY A 29 -8.28 -13.77 -0.29
C GLY A 29 -7.19 -12.84 0.26
N ASN A 30 -6.48 -13.34 1.27
CA ASN A 30 -5.40 -12.66 1.96
C ASN A 30 -4.05 -12.86 1.27
N VAL A 31 -3.08 -12.00 1.58
CA VAL A 31 -1.68 -12.17 1.20
C VAL A 31 -0.77 -12.19 2.41
N GLY A 32 0.33 -12.93 2.31
CA GLY A 32 1.36 -12.98 3.35
C GLY A 32 2.26 -11.74 3.38
N SER A 33 3.34 -11.87 4.14
CA SER A 33 4.34 -10.83 4.35
C SER A 33 5.11 -10.52 3.07
N ASP A 34 5.72 -9.34 2.99
CA ASP A 34 6.65 -8.99 1.92
C ASP A 34 6.02 -9.09 0.51
N SER A 35 4.70 -8.94 0.42
CA SER A 35 4.00 -8.94 -0.87
C SER A 35 4.23 -7.60 -1.58
N GLY A 36 4.47 -7.66 -2.89
CA GLY A 36 4.73 -6.47 -3.72
C GLY A 36 6.06 -5.80 -3.41
N CYS A 37 7.04 -6.50 -2.85
CA CYS A 37 8.38 -5.96 -2.63
C CYS A 37 9.01 -5.54 -3.96
N TYR A 38 9.73 -4.41 -3.93
CA TYR A 38 10.43 -3.86 -5.09
C TYR A 38 9.56 -3.70 -6.34
N LEU A 39 8.24 -3.44 -6.17
CA LEU A 39 7.33 -3.23 -7.30
C LEU A 39 7.82 -2.04 -8.15
N ARG A 40 8.03 -2.32 -9.45
CA ARG A 40 8.53 -1.39 -10.48
C ARG A 40 7.45 -0.95 -11.47
N GLY A 41 6.25 -1.51 -11.37
CA GLY A 41 5.07 -1.13 -12.13
C GLY A 41 3.99 -2.22 -12.09
N GLY A 42 2.84 -1.94 -12.71
CA GLY A 42 1.67 -2.82 -12.65
C GLY A 42 0.76 -2.55 -11.45
N THR A 43 -0.16 -3.46 -11.21
CA THR A 43 -1.19 -3.32 -10.17
C THR A 43 -1.42 -4.63 -9.42
N ILE A 44 -1.50 -4.54 -8.10
CA ILE A 44 -1.87 -5.66 -7.22
C ILE A 44 -3.15 -5.25 -6.48
N ILE A 45 -4.20 -6.06 -6.59
CA ILE A 45 -5.50 -5.89 -5.94
C ILE A 45 -5.70 -7.06 -4.99
N ILE A 46 -5.87 -6.77 -3.71
CA ILE A 46 -6.06 -7.75 -2.65
C ILE A 46 -7.43 -7.46 -2.03
N ASN A 47 -8.39 -8.36 -2.23
CA ASN A 47 -9.75 -8.25 -1.68
C ASN A 47 -9.82 -8.73 -0.21
N GLY A 48 -8.77 -9.38 0.29
CA GLY A 48 -8.58 -9.70 1.70
C GLY A 48 -7.65 -8.73 2.43
N ALA A 49 -6.94 -9.26 3.43
CA ALA A 49 -5.94 -8.56 4.24
C ALA A 49 -4.51 -8.86 3.76
N ALA A 50 -3.55 -8.03 4.17
CA ALA A 50 -2.15 -8.17 3.84
C ALA A 50 -1.26 -8.21 5.09
N GLY A 51 -0.25 -9.09 5.05
CA GLY A 51 0.77 -9.17 6.09
C GLY A 51 1.70 -7.95 6.18
N PRO A 52 2.66 -7.99 7.12
CA PRO A 52 3.67 -6.93 7.28
C PRO A 52 4.53 -6.72 6.04
N PHE A 53 5.18 -5.55 5.96
CA PHE A 53 6.10 -5.18 4.88
C PHE A 53 5.48 -5.18 3.46
N LEU A 54 4.15 -5.04 3.37
CA LEU A 54 3.49 -4.89 2.07
C LEU A 54 4.07 -3.68 1.32
N GLY A 55 4.52 -3.92 0.09
CA GLY A 55 5.09 -2.89 -0.78
C GLY A 55 6.47 -2.39 -0.37
N PHE A 56 7.26 -3.17 0.38
CA PHE A 56 8.62 -2.79 0.75
C PHE A 56 9.46 -2.40 -0.48
N HIS A 57 10.12 -1.24 -0.44
CA HIS A 57 10.90 -0.69 -1.56
C HIS A 57 10.15 -0.50 -2.90
N ILE A 58 8.82 -0.36 -2.87
CA ILE A 58 8.06 0.05 -4.05
C ILE A 58 8.58 1.40 -4.58
N SER A 59 8.74 1.48 -5.90
CA SER A 59 9.12 2.73 -6.58
C SER A 59 8.07 3.18 -7.59
N LYS A 60 7.26 2.24 -8.10
CA LYS A 60 6.23 2.47 -9.12
C LYS A 60 5.13 1.41 -8.99
N GLY A 61 3.99 1.66 -9.62
CA GLY A 61 2.84 0.75 -9.57
C GLY A 61 1.85 1.09 -8.46
N VAL A 62 0.83 0.25 -8.33
CA VAL A 62 -0.28 0.44 -7.40
C VAL A 62 -0.56 -0.86 -6.65
N ILE A 63 -0.67 -0.78 -5.32
CA ILE A 63 -1.16 -1.86 -4.47
C ILE A 63 -2.45 -1.39 -3.80
N TYR A 64 -3.51 -2.19 -3.87
CA TYR A 64 -4.77 -1.97 -3.18
C TYR A 64 -5.09 -3.15 -2.26
N VAL A 65 -5.51 -2.83 -1.03
CA VAL A 65 -5.96 -3.79 -0.01
C VAL A 65 -7.35 -3.38 0.46
N ALA A 66 -8.33 -4.27 0.31
CA ALA A 66 -9.71 -4.01 0.69
C ALA A 66 -9.92 -4.06 2.22
N LYS A 67 -9.18 -4.94 2.91
CA LYS A 67 -9.23 -5.08 4.37
C LYS A 67 -7.96 -4.52 5.01
N ASP A 68 -7.44 -5.23 6.00
CA ASP A 68 -6.42 -4.75 6.91
C ASP A 68 -5.01 -4.95 6.33
N ALA A 69 -4.07 -4.13 6.77
CA ALA A 69 -2.67 -4.24 6.40
C ALA A 69 -1.78 -4.20 7.65
N GLY A 70 -0.80 -5.11 7.67
CA GLY A 70 0.15 -5.23 8.77
C GLY A 70 1.11 -4.06 8.88
N SER A 71 2.03 -4.17 9.85
CA SER A 71 3.04 -3.16 10.13
C SER A 71 4.05 -2.93 8.99
N ARG A 72 4.71 -1.76 9.03
CA ARG A 72 5.74 -1.35 8.05
C ARG A 72 5.28 -1.34 6.59
N LEU A 73 4.01 -1.04 6.39
CA LEU A 73 3.40 -0.78 5.10
C LEU A 73 4.18 0.30 4.32
N GLY A 74 4.66 -0.04 3.12
CA GLY A 74 5.41 0.90 2.27
C GLY A 74 6.78 1.30 2.82
N ALA A 75 7.36 0.55 3.77
CA ALA A 75 8.71 0.81 4.25
C ALA A 75 9.70 0.91 3.09
N GLY A 76 10.57 1.91 3.13
CA GLY A 76 11.59 2.13 2.10
C GLY A 76 11.02 2.52 0.72
N MET A 77 9.75 2.92 0.63
CA MET A 77 9.14 3.29 -0.66
C MET A 77 9.73 4.61 -1.19
N THR A 78 10.13 4.60 -2.45
CA THR A 78 10.65 5.81 -3.14
C THR A 78 9.61 6.44 -4.06
N GLY A 79 8.53 5.71 -4.37
CA GLY A 79 7.45 6.13 -5.24
C GLY A 79 6.33 5.10 -5.28
N GLY A 80 5.43 5.20 -6.26
CA GLY A 80 4.28 4.31 -6.34
C GLY A 80 3.16 4.66 -5.35
N LYS A 81 2.16 3.78 -5.27
CA LYS A 81 0.93 4.01 -4.52
C LYS A 81 0.49 2.77 -3.77
N ILE A 82 0.17 2.92 -2.49
CA ILE A 82 -0.47 1.90 -1.67
C ILE A 82 -1.79 2.47 -1.13
N VAL A 83 -2.88 1.69 -1.22
CA VAL A 83 -4.21 2.09 -0.75
C VAL A 83 -4.79 0.98 0.13
N VAL A 84 -5.19 1.33 1.35
CA VAL A 84 -5.77 0.40 2.32
C VAL A 84 -7.14 0.90 2.74
N SER A 85 -8.17 0.12 2.44
CA SER A 85 -9.56 0.40 2.81
C SER A 85 -9.90 -0.07 4.23
N GLY A 86 -9.18 -1.03 4.82
CA GLY A 86 -9.38 -1.49 6.20
C GLY A 86 -8.52 -0.75 7.23
N VAL A 87 -8.13 -1.48 8.28
CA VAL A 87 -7.28 -1.00 9.38
C VAL A 87 -5.80 -1.17 9.03
N VAL A 88 -4.98 -0.22 9.41
CA VAL A 88 -3.52 -0.35 9.37
C VAL A 88 -3.00 -0.46 10.79
N ASP A 89 -2.25 -1.52 11.09
CA ASP A 89 -1.71 -1.79 12.42
C ASP A 89 -0.83 -0.63 12.92
N GLU A 90 0.03 -0.12 12.04
CA GLU A 90 0.97 0.95 12.35
C GLU A 90 1.25 1.81 11.11
N LEU A 91 1.17 3.13 11.27
CA LEU A 91 1.75 4.06 10.31
C LEU A 91 3.17 4.42 10.75
N MET A 92 4.14 4.21 9.85
CA MET A 92 5.53 4.57 10.12
C MET A 92 5.70 6.09 10.33
N PRO A 93 6.57 6.51 11.27
CA PRO A 93 6.77 7.92 11.61
C PRO A 93 7.47 8.71 10.50
N THR A 94 8.00 8.04 9.48
CA THR A 94 8.68 8.65 8.34
C THR A 94 7.73 9.05 7.22
N PHE A 95 6.42 8.89 7.42
CA PHE A 95 5.38 9.40 6.54
C PHE A 95 4.78 10.69 7.09
N THR A 96 4.62 11.69 6.24
CA THR A 96 3.91 12.93 6.57
C THR A 96 2.52 12.92 5.96
N ILE A 97 1.54 13.49 6.64
CA ILE A 97 0.22 13.69 6.05
C ILE A 97 0.29 14.79 4.99
N ASP A 98 -0.49 14.63 3.92
CA ASP A 98 -0.56 15.56 2.78
C ASP A 98 -1.98 16.09 2.57
N ALA A 99 -2.98 15.22 2.60
CA ALA A 99 -4.36 15.61 2.33
C ALA A 99 -5.37 14.58 2.85
N VAL A 100 -6.65 14.93 2.80
CA VAL A 100 -7.76 13.96 2.85
C VAL A 100 -8.40 13.87 1.47
N LYS A 101 -8.58 12.65 0.95
CA LYS A 101 -9.19 12.42 -0.37
C LYS A 101 -10.47 11.61 -0.26
N GLY A 102 -11.52 12.06 -0.92
CA GLY A 102 -12.81 11.35 -0.95
C GLY A 102 -12.79 10.05 -1.77
N LYS A 103 -11.84 9.89 -2.69
CA LYS A 103 -11.67 8.68 -3.50
C LYS A 103 -10.26 8.56 -4.03
N VAL A 104 -9.83 7.34 -4.34
CA VAL A 104 -8.50 7.05 -4.90
C VAL A 104 -8.62 6.12 -6.08
N LYS A 105 -8.07 6.52 -7.23
CA LYS A 105 -8.01 5.69 -8.44
C LYS A 105 -6.99 4.57 -8.26
N ILE A 106 -7.43 3.32 -8.45
CA ILE A 106 -6.58 2.11 -8.43
C ILE A 106 -6.25 1.70 -9.87
N THR A 107 -7.26 1.49 -10.70
CA THR A 107 -7.16 1.26 -12.15
C THR A 107 -8.09 2.22 -12.91
N ASP A 108 -8.18 2.10 -14.24
CA ASP A 108 -9.12 2.92 -15.02
C ASP A 108 -10.58 2.64 -14.66
N ASN A 109 -10.91 1.38 -14.35
CA ASN A 109 -12.27 0.93 -14.07
C ASN A 109 -12.55 0.71 -12.58
N PHE A 110 -11.53 0.87 -11.72
CA PHE A 110 -11.68 0.66 -10.28
C PHE A 110 -11.14 1.84 -9.48
N LYS A 111 -12.01 2.40 -8.64
CA LYS A 111 -11.71 3.47 -7.69
C LYS A 111 -12.15 3.01 -6.30
N ALA A 112 -11.31 3.25 -5.32
CA ALA A 112 -11.66 3.05 -3.92
C ALA A 112 -12.35 4.32 -3.40
N GLU A 113 -13.53 4.16 -2.82
CA GLU A 113 -14.27 5.25 -2.17
C GLU A 113 -13.77 5.42 -0.73
N GLY A 114 -13.59 6.68 -0.32
CA GLY A 114 -12.98 7.08 0.94
C GLY A 114 -14.02 7.50 1.99
N PRO A 115 -13.67 8.43 2.90
CA PRO A 115 -12.46 9.27 2.89
C PRO A 115 -11.16 8.52 3.23
N PHE A 116 -10.05 8.95 2.62
CA PHE A 116 -8.69 8.46 2.88
C PHE A 116 -7.80 9.58 3.38
N TYR A 117 -7.03 9.32 4.45
CA TYR A 117 -5.82 10.10 4.71
C TYR A 117 -4.79 9.77 3.64
N ALA A 118 -4.23 10.79 3.01
CA ALA A 118 -3.12 10.68 2.08
C ALA A 118 -1.82 11.06 2.80
N PHE A 119 -0.87 10.15 2.78
CA PHE A 119 0.46 10.32 3.32
C PHE A 119 1.51 10.28 2.21
N LEU A 120 2.58 11.06 2.40
CA LEU A 120 3.76 11.12 1.55
C LEU A 120 4.97 10.59 2.31
N GLY A 121 5.73 9.73 1.66
CA GLY A 121 6.93 9.10 2.21
C GLY A 121 7.44 8.01 1.26
N ASP A 122 8.42 7.21 1.62
CA ASP A 122 9.12 7.18 2.90
C ASP A 122 10.18 8.30 2.93
N LEU A 123 10.07 9.24 3.88
CA LEU A 123 10.99 10.38 3.95
C LEU A 123 12.41 9.97 4.32
N ALA A 124 12.60 8.79 4.94
CA ALA A 124 13.94 8.26 5.21
C ALA A 124 14.70 7.91 3.92
N GLU A 125 13.97 7.63 2.83
CA GLU A 125 14.54 7.33 1.50
C GLU A 125 14.48 8.52 0.54
N HIS A 126 14.12 9.72 1.03
CA HIS A 126 13.76 10.86 0.19
C HIS A 126 12.66 10.53 -0.85
N GLY A 127 11.78 9.59 -0.50
CA GLY A 127 10.73 9.06 -1.36
C GLY A 127 9.52 9.98 -1.49
N ASN A 128 8.82 9.87 -2.62
CA ASN A 128 7.55 10.57 -2.89
C ASN A 128 6.36 9.60 -3.07
N GLY A 129 6.51 8.42 -2.49
CA GLY A 129 5.49 7.39 -2.42
C GLY A 129 4.22 7.89 -1.74
N LYS A 130 3.08 7.33 -2.18
CA LYS A 130 1.76 7.75 -1.73
C LYS A 130 1.08 6.62 -1.01
N LEU A 131 0.81 6.82 0.28
CA LEU A 131 0.06 5.88 1.09
C LEU A 131 -1.32 6.48 1.38
N PHE A 132 -2.38 5.73 1.08
CA PHE A 132 -3.75 6.11 1.33
C PHE A 132 -4.36 5.15 2.35
N VAL A 133 -4.81 5.67 3.49
CA VAL A 133 -5.38 4.88 4.57
C VAL A 133 -6.79 5.34 4.87
N SER A 134 -7.74 4.40 4.95
CA SER A 134 -9.14 4.70 5.26
C SER A 134 -9.24 5.52 6.55
N LYS A 135 -9.84 6.70 6.45
CA LYS A 135 -10.03 7.59 7.62
C LYS A 135 -11.03 6.99 8.61
N LEU A 136 -12.10 6.37 8.11
CA LEU A 136 -13.18 5.85 8.95
C LEU A 136 -12.73 4.67 9.81
N ASN A 137 -11.86 3.81 9.26
CA ASN A 137 -11.40 2.60 9.94
C ASN A 137 -10.17 2.86 10.84
N ASN A 138 -9.58 4.05 10.79
CA ASN A 138 -8.34 4.37 11.51
C ASN A 138 -8.47 5.66 12.34
N PRO A 139 -9.34 5.68 13.38
CA PRO A 139 -9.55 6.86 14.22
C PRO A 139 -8.28 7.30 14.96
N GLN A 140 -7.35 6.39 15.23
CA GLN A 140 -6.03 6.67 15.84
C GLN A 140 -5.16 7.61 15.00
N LEU A 141 -5.43 7.74 13.69
CA LEU A 141 -4.71 8.64 12.79
C LEU A 141 -5.27 10.07 12.78
N SER A 142 -6.39 10.32 13.44
CA SER A 142 -6.97 11.69 13.57
C SER A 142 -5.99 12.71 14.16
N LYS A 143 -5.04 12.26 14.99
CA LYS A 143 -3.95 13.10 15.53
C LYS A 143 -3.11 13.80 14.46
N TYR A 144 -3.10 13.30 13.22
CA TYR A 144 -2.38 13.91 12.10
C TYR A 144 -3.17 15.05 11.45
N GLU A 145 -4.48 15.17 11.67
CA GLU A 145 -5.29 16.24 11.06
C GLU A 145 -4.84 17.64 11.45
N LYS A 146 -4.18 17.80 12.59
CA LYS A 146 -3.59 19.08 13.02
C LYS A 146 -2.43 19.56 12.13
N PHE A 147 -1.94 18.72 11.22
CA PHE A 147 -0.85 19.01 10.29
C PHE A 147 -1.33 19.14 8.84
N LEU A 148 -2.64 19.07 8.60
CA LEU A 148 -3.27 19.43 7.31
C LEU A 148 -3.45 20.94 7.21
#